data_AF-A0A2P5K922-F1
#
_entry.id   AF-A0A2P5K922-F1
#
_cell.length_a   1.000
_cell.length_b   1.000
_cell.length_c   1.000
_cell.angle_alpha   90.00
_cell.angle_beta   90.00
_cell.angle_gamma   90.00
#
_symmetry.space_group_name_H-M   'P 1'
#
loop_
_entity.id
_entity.type
_entity.pdbx_description
1 polymer ?
#
loop_
_entity_poly.entity_id
_entity_poly.type
_entity_poly.pdbx_seq_one_letter_code
_entity_poly.pdbx_strand_id
1 'polypeptide(L)'
;MTSSLSIMQMALAAIQDVLFAIAAGSILCGATLATVFASSRDAARLRLRGSIKQAMPGIRLPTIQWFSLCALAIAQVVYLWLQAATMSGSTLSAALGIMLRQSHYGAAWLTGTAGIAVALAASRVHLRGGQARGGPPLGPGSAPPRWPMRITVLGLALYAASKAAASHAAGAGDFSLTQAVYCVHVGASAAWAGGVSIAAFVLPTFTLHTRADGGRHLAFCERLSRASAVALTLVALTGLYNVVWICANAPAPLAGTYYGRWLGAKLVIVAAVVLLRTLNRAVWLPRLRDAQHAHGGESNRLSPRYSVTAAHLGRTLLAESALLAAALIAAATLSHLPPA
;
A
#
# COMPACT_ATOMS: atom_id res chain seq x y z
N MET A 1 -17.96 20.95 17.72
CA MET A 1 -16.52 21.30 17.66
C MET A 1 -15.72 20.04 17.89
N THR A 2 -14.81 19.67 16.98
CA THR A 2 -13.90 18.52 17.19
C THR A 2 -12.90 18.89 18.28
N SER A 3 -12.77 18.07 19.32
CA SER A 3 -11.75 18.29 20.36
C SER A 3 -10.35 18.14 19.76
N SER A 4 -9.36 18.79 20.37
CA SER A 4 -7.94 18.63 19.97
C SER A 4 -7.51 17.16 19.94
N LEU A 5 -8.03 16.37 20.88
CA LEU A 5 -7.79 14.94 20.99
C LEU A 5 -8.35 14.15 19.78
N SER A 6 -9.56 14.47 19.31
CA SER A 6 -10.13 13.84 18.11
C SER A 6 -9.33 14.17 16.85
N ILE A 7 -8.83 15.40 16.73
CA ILE A 7 -7.97 15.81 15.60
C ILE A 7 -6.67 14.99 15.61
N MET A 8 -6.05 14.80 16.78
CA MET A 8 -4.85 13.98 16.93
C MET A 8 -5.11 12.51 16.55
N GLN A 9 -6.25 11.94 16.94
CA GLN A 9 -6.64 10.58 16.57
C GLN A 9 -6.82 10.43 15.05
N MET A 10 -7.52 11.37 14.41
CA MET A 10 -7.70 11.39 12.95
C MET A 10 -6.36 11.48 12.21
N ALA A 11 -5.47 12.38 12.66
CA ALA A 11 -4.15 12.54 12.07
C ALA A 11 -3.30 11.27 12.21
N LEU A 12 -3.32 10.65 13.39
CA LEU A 12 -2.55 9.43 13.65
C LEU A 12 -3.10 8.24 12.87
N ALA A 13 -4.43 8.11 12.74
CA ALA A 13 -5.05 7.09 11.92
C ALA A 13 -4.71 7.27 10.43
N ALA A 14 -4.65 8.50 9.94
CA ALA A 14 -4.21 8.78 8.57
C ALA A 14 -2.73 8.38 8.37
N ILE A 15 -1.87 8.68 9.35
CA ILE A 15 -0.46 8.24 9.33
C ILE A 15 -0.38 6.71 9.28
N GLN A 16 -1.15 6.00 10.10
CA GLN A 16 -1.21 4.54 10.08
C GLN A 16 -1.65 4.00 8.71
N ASP A 17 -2.68 4.58 8.10
CA ASP A 17 -3.16 4.17 6.77
C ASP A 17 -2.11 4.36 5.68
N VAL A 18 -1.39 5.49 5.72
CA VAL A 18 -0.29 5.77 4.79
C VAL A 18 0.88 4.81 5.00
N LEU A 19 1.29 4.57 6.25
CA LEU A 19 2.37 3.63 6.58
C LEU A 19 2.03 2.19 6.20
N PHE A 20 0.79 1.78 6.45
CA PHE A 20 0.27 0.48 6.04
C PHE A 20 0.27 0.33 4.51
N ALA A 21 -0.17 1.37 3.78
CA ALA A 21 -0.10 1.41 2.32
C ALA A 21 1.36 1.32 1.83
N ILE A 22 2.29 2.09 2.39
CA ILE A 22 3.73 2.03 2.04
C ILE A 22 4.28 0.60 2.24
N ALA A 23 3.95 -0.05 3.36
CA ALA A 23 4.36 -1.42 3.64
C ALA A 23 3.80 -2.40 2.59
N ALA A 24 2.49 -2.35 2.31
CA ALA A 24 1.86 -3.20 1.30
C ALA A 24 2.42 -2.94 -0.12
N GLY A 25 2.60 -1.67 -0.48
CA GLY A 25 3.14 -1.22 -1.76
C GLY A 25 4.57 -1.69 -2.00
N SER A 26 5.41 -1.67 -0.97
CA SER A 26 6.80 -2.11 -1.05
C SER A 26 6.91 -3.61 -1.36
N ILE A 27 6.00 -4.42 -0.80
CA ILE A 27 5.89 -5.86 -1.09
C ILE A 27 5.43 -6.07 -2.53
N LEU A 28 4.39 -5.36 -2.96
CA LEU A 28 3.84 -5.49 -4.30
C LEU A 28 4.87 -5.09 -5.37
N CYS A 29 5.54 -3.96 -5.19
CA CYS A 29 6.61 -3.50 -6.08
C CYS A 29 7.82 -4.42 -6.02
N GLY A 30 8.23 -4.89 -4.84
CA GLY A 30 9.33 -5.83 -4.69
C GLY A 30 9.07 -7.16 -5.39
N ALA A 31 7.86 -7.71 -5.25
CA ALA A 31 7.44 -8.94 -5.91
C ALA A 31 7.36 -8.79 -7.43
N THR A 32 6.80 -7.70 -7.92
CA THR A 32 6.72 -7.43 -9.36
C THR A 32 8.12 -7.26 -9.97
N LEU A 33 9.00 -6.49 -9.34
CA LEU A 33 10.41 -6.40 -9.76
C LEU A 33 11.07 -7.78 -9.76
N ALA A 34 10.94 -8.56 -8.67
CA ALA A 34 11.51 -9.90 -8.60
C ALA A 34 11.03 -10.80 -9.76
N THR A 35 9.76 -10.72 -10.16
CA THR A 35 9.25 -11.47 -11.32
C THR A 35 9.81 -10.96 -12.66
N VAL A 36 9.93 -9.65 -12.84
CA VAL A 36 10.48 -9.05 -14.07
C VAL A 36 11.94 -9.49 -14.26
N PHE A 37 12.77 -9.35 -13.22
CA PHE A 37 14.18 -9.73 -13.29
C PHE A 37 14.43 -11.24 -13.28
N ALA A 38 13.49 -12.05 -12.77
CA ALA A 38 13.58 -13.52 -12.89
C ALA A 38 13.20 -14.02 -14.29
N SER A 39 12.29 -13.34 -14.98
CA SER A 39 11.81 -13.75 -16.31
C SER A 39 12.77 -13.46 -17.46
N SER A 40 13.75 -12.56 -17.28
CA SER A 40 14.78 -12.32 -18.30
C SER A 40 15.70 -13.53 -18.39
N ARG A 41 15.70 -14.22 -19.54
CA ARG A 41 16.60 -15.37 -19.86
C ARG A 41 18.10 -15.04 -19.65
N ASP A 42 18.45 -13.76 -19.59
CA ASP A 42 19.80 -13.26 -19.30
C ASP A 42 20.16 -13.12 -17.81
N ALA A 43 19.28 -13.54 -16.88
CA ALA A 43 19.52 -13.40 -15.45
C ALA A 43 20.84 -14.04 -14.98
N ALA A 44 21.30 -15.10 -15.65
CA ALA A 44 22.60 -15.72 -15.39
C ALA A 44 23.78 -14.87 -15.90
N ARG A 45 23.68 -14.28 -17.10
CA ARG A 45 24.73 -13.43 -17.71
C ARG A 45 24.82 -12.04 -17.06
N LEU A 46 23.67 -11.45 -16.71
CA LEU A 46 23.57 -10.15 -16.01
C LEU A 46 24.08 -10.22 -14.56
N ARG A 47 23.98 -11.40 -13.92
CA ARG A 47 24.58 -11.66 -12.60
C ARG A 47 26.10 -11.74 -12.67
N LEU A 48 26.64 -12.37 -13.71
CA LEU A 48 28.09 -12.45 -13.94
C LEU A 48 28.73 -11.08 -14.19
N ARG A 49 28.02 -10.15 -14.85
CA ARG A 49 28.53 -8.79 -15.15
C ARG A 49 28.30 -7.76 -14.04
N GLY A 50 27.77 -8.12 -12.87
CA GLY A 50 27.47 -7.15 -11.79
C GLY A 50 26.36 -6.14 -12.11
N SER A 51 25.67 -6.29 -13.24
CA SER A 51 24.80 -5.27 -13.84
C SER A 51 23.42 -5.16 -13.15
N ILE A 52 23.02 -6.16 -12.36
CA ILE A 52 21.79 -6.07 -11.53
C ILE A 52 21.89 -4.95 -10.48
N LYS A 53 23.09 -4.69 -9.94
CA LYS A 53 23.32 -3.54 -9.04
C LYS A 53 23.30 -2.20 -9.80
N GLN A 54 23.56 -2.20 -11.11
CA GLN A 54 23.56 -0.99 -11.96
C GLN A 54 22.18 -0.64 -12.52
N ALA A 55 21.26 -1.61 -12.63
CA ALA A 55 19.91 -1.38 -13.17
C ALA A 55 18.95 -0.65 -12.21
N MET A 56 19.24 -0.66 -10.90
CA MET A 56 18.49 0.09 -9.87
C MET A 56 19.44 0.59 -8.77
N PRO A 57 20.14 1.72 -8.97
CA PRO A 57 20.92 2.35 -7.92
C PRO A 57 19.98 3.17 -7.03
N GLY A 58 19.56 2.66 -5.87
CA GLY A 58 19.09 3.55 -4.79
C GLY A 58 18.03 3.00 -3.85
N ILE A 59 16.91 2.50 -4.36
CA ILE A 59 15.75 2.22 -3.49
C ILE A 59 15.76 0.78 -2.97
N ARG A 60 16.13 0.64 -1.70
CA ARG A 60 16.00 -0.62 -0.95
C ARG A 60 14.56 -0.77 -0.45
N LEU A 61 13.68 -1.31 -1.29
CA LEU A 61 12.27 -1.58 -0.93
C LEU A 61 12.11 -2.35 0.40
N PRO A 62 12.93 -3.37 0.72
CA PRO A 62 12.87 -4.04 2.02
C PRO A 62 13.18 -3.10 3.20
N THR A 63 14.04 -2.11 3.00
CA THR A 63 14.41 -1.13 4.03
C THR A 63 13.27 -0.14 4.23
N ILE A 64 12.66 0.38 3.16
CA ILE A 64 11.46 1.22 3.24
C ILE A 64 10.35 0.47 3.97
N GLN A 65 10.12 -0.79 3.61
CA GLN A 65 9.15 -1.66 4.26
C GLN A 65 9.42 -1.74 5.77
N TRP A 66 10.64 -2.09 6.16
CA TRP A 66 11.02 -2.24 7.56
C TRP A 66 10.80 -0.95 8.36
N PHE A 67 11.27 0.19 7.84
CA PHE A 67 11.04 1.49 8.49
C PHE A 67 9.56 1.85 8.57
N SER A 68 8.77 1.60 7.53
CA SER A 68 7.33 1.85 7.55
C SER A 68 6.61 0.99 8.60
N LEU A 69 7.02 -0.26 8.77
CA LEU A 69 6.48 -1.16 9.80
C LEU A 69 6.90 -0.73 11.22
N CYS A 70 8.14 -0.27 11.42
CA CYS A 70 8.58 0.29 12.70
C CYS A 70 7.78 1.54 13.06
N ALA A 71 7.62 2.47 12.12
CA ALA A 71 6.80 3.66 12.31
C ALA A 71 5.33 3.30 12.57
N LEU A 72 4.80 2.28 11.88
CA LEU A 72 3.44 1.80 12.09
C LEU A 72 3.26 1.22 13.50
N ALA A 73 4.23 0.46 14.00
CA ALA A 73 4.22 -0.06 15.37
C ALA A 73 4.20 1.07 16.41
N ILE A 74 5.02 2.11 16.21
CA ILE A 74 5.04 3.28 17.10
C ILE A 74 3.68 3.99 17.05
N ALA A 75 3.16 4.26 15.85
CA ALA A 75 1.85 4.88 15.68
C ALA A 75 0.73 4.05 16.33
N GLN A 76 0.81 2.71 16.27
CA GLN A 76 -0.15 1.81 16.90
C GLN A 76 -0.16 1.91 18.43
N VAL A 77 1.01 2.10 19.05
CA VAL A 77 1.14 2.32 20.51
C VAL A 77 0.61 3.70 20.90
N VAL A 78 0.99 4.75 20.17
CA VAL A 78 0.49 6.11 20.44
C VAL A 78 -1.02 6.19 20.24
N TYR A 79 -1.58 5.46 19.27
CA TYR A 79 -3.02 5.44 19.04
C TYR A 79 -3.80 4.74 20.16
N LEU A 80 -3.27 3.64 20.71
CA LEU A 80 -3.84 3.01 21.91
C LEU A 80 -3.88 4.00 23.08
N TRP A 81 -2.81 4.76 23.27
CA TRP A 81 -2.72 5.76 24.32
C TRP A 81 -3.80 6.83 24.16
N LEU A 82 -3.95 7.39 22.95
CA LEU A 82 -5.00 8.37 22.65
C LEU A 82 -6.40 7.79 22.84
N GLN A 83 -6.63 6.53 22.44
CA GLN A 83 -7.93 5.89 22.59
C GLN A 83 -8.29 5.58 24.05
N ALA A 84 -7.32 5.12 24.84
CA ALA A 84 -7.52 4.92 26.27
C ALA A 84 -7.88 6.24 26.97
N ALA A 85 -7.19 7.34 26.62
CA ALA A 85 -7.47 8.66 27.15
C ALA A 85 -8.87 9.16 26.79
N THR A 86 -9.36 8.91 25.56
CA THR A 86 -10.74 9.27 25.17
C THR A 86 -11.80 8.43 25.87
N MET A 87 -11.55 7.14 26.08
CA MET A 87 -12.57 6.22 26.62
C MET A 87 -12.67 6.23 28.15
N SER A 88 -11.56 6.44 28.86
CA SER A 88 -11.53 6.26 30.31
C SER A 88 -11.90 7.48 31.14
N GLY A 89 -11.75 8.69 30.57
CA GLY A 89 -11.89 9.95 31.30
C GLY A 89 -11.04 10.08 32.56
N SER A 90 -10.08 9.17 32.80
CA SER A 90 -9.40 8.96 34.09
C SER A 90 -7.88 8.75 33.91
N THR A 91 -7.15 8.53 35.02
CA THR A 91 -5.70 8.39 34.99
C THR A 91 -5.25 7.15 34.21
N LEU A 92 -4.24 7.39 33.37
CA LEU A 92 -3.86 6.60 32.20
C LEU A 92 -3.50 5.12 32.47
N SER A 93 -2.93 4.79 33.63
CA SER A 93 -2.36 3.47 33.90
C SER A 93 -3.39 2.41 34.24
N ALA A 94 -4.44 2.75 34.98
CA ALA A 94 -5.49 1.82 35.37
C ALA A 94 -6.40 1.44 34.18
N ALA A 95 -6.70 2.41 33.33
CA ALA A 95 -7.58 2.25 32.18
C ALA A 95 -7.00 1.35 31.08
N LEU A 96 -5.69 1.44 30.82
CA LEU A 96 -5.02 0.63 29.78
C LEU A 96 -5.11 -0.87 30.07
N GLY A 97 -4.87 -1.26 31.32
CA GLY A 97 -4.89 -2.68 31.71
C GLY A 97 -6.27 -3.33 31.62
N ILE A 98 -7.32 -2.55 31.90
CA ILE A 98 -8.72 -2.97 31.77
C ILE A 98 -9.12 -3.00 30.30
N MET A 99 -8.85 -1.94 29.55
CA MET A 99 -9.16 -1.85 28.12
C MET A 99 -8.53 -3.01 27.34
N LEU A 100 -7.26 -3.33 27.58
CA LEU A 100 -6.58 -4.42 26.89
C LEU A 100 -7.13 -5.82 27.21
N ARG A 101 -7.61 -6.04 28.44
CA ARG A 101 -8.06 -7.38 28.89
C ARG A 101 -9.55 -7.60 28.79
N GLN A 102 -10.35 -6.55 28.85
CA GLN A 102 -11.80 -6.64 29.04
C GLN A 102 -12.59 -5.93 27.93
N SER A 103 -11.93 -5.30 26.95
CA SER A 103 -12.61 -4.68 25.83
C SER A 103 -12.38 -5.43 24.52
N HIS A 104 -13.40 -5.43 23.68
CA HIS A 104 -13.34 -5.89 22.30
C HIS A 104 -12.24 -5.16 21.51
N TYR A 105 -12.13 -3.84 21.71
CA TYR A 105 -11.06 -3.02 21.13
C TYR A 105 -9.66 -3.50 21.54
N GLY A 106 -9.47 -3.94 22.79
CA GLY A 106 -8.22 -4.49 23.28
C GLY A 106 -7.77 -5.74 22.51
N ALA A 107 -8.70 -6.67 22.26
CA ALA A 107 -8.44 -7.86 21.45
C ALA A 107 -8.13 -7.51 19.98
N ALA A 108 -8.86 -6.56 19.40
CA ALA A 108 -8.56 -6.03 18.07
C ALA A 108 -7.15 -5.43 18.01
N TRP A 109 -6.80 -4.57 18.97
CA TRP A 109 -5.49 -3.94 19.04
C TRP A 109 -4.35 -4.96 19.16
N LEU A 110 -4.50 -5.96 20.05
CA LEU A 110 -3.50 -7.04 20.22
C LEU A 110 -3.30 -7.83 18.93
N THR A 111 -4.39 -8.13 18.20
CA THR A 111 -4.32 -8.80 16.89
C THR A 111 -3.52 -7.98 15.88
N GLY A 112 -3.75 -6.67 15.84
CA GLY A 112 -3.02 -5.75 14.96
C GLY A 112 -1.54 -5.68 15.30
N THR A 113 -1.21 -5.55 16.59
CA THR A 113 0.16 -5.52 17.11
C THR A 113 0.90 -6.83 16.83
N ALA A 114 0.26 -7.98 17.01
CA ALA A 114 0.82 -9.28 16.64
C ALA A 114 1.09 -9.37 15.13
N GLY A 115 0.14 -8.89 14.31
CA GLY A 115 0.32 -8.80 12.85
C GLY A 115 1.54 -7.97 12.44
N ILE A 116 1.71 -6.78 13.03
CA ILE A 116 2.88 -5.92 12.80
C ILE A 116 4.17 -6.60 13.26
N ALA A 117 4.18 -7.25 14.44
CA ALA A 117 5.36 -7.94 14.97
C ALA A 117 5.80 -9.10 14.05
N VAL A 118 4.85 -9.90 13.56
CA VAL A 118 5.10 -10.97 12.58
C VAL A 118 5.62 -10.40 11.26
N ALA A 119 5.01 -9.33 10.76
CA ALA A 119 5.42 -8.64 9.54
C ALA A 119 6.85 -8.09 9.64
N LEU A 120 7.18 -7.48 10.78
CA LEU A 120 8.53 -7.06 11.12
C LEU A 120 9.45 -8.28 11.09
N ALA A 121 9.28 -9.26 11.97
CA ALA A 121 10.19 -10.40 12.08
C ALA A 121 10.55 -11.01 10.70
N ALA A 122 9.55 -11.20 9.84
CA ALA A 122 9.73 -11.67 8.47
C ALA A 122 10.48 -10.68 7.55
N SER A 123 10.19 -9.37 7.62
CA SER A 123 10.94 -8.33 6.88
C SER A 123 12.42 -8.26 7.32
N ARG A 124 12.73 -8.47 8.60
CA ARG A 124 14.12 -8.52 9.09
C ARG A 124 14.88 -9.72 8.55
N VAL A 125 14.24 -10.88 8.44
CA VAL A 125 14.81 -12.07 7.77
C VAL A 125 15.09 -11.77 6.31
N HIS A 126 14.16 -11.09 5.62
CA HIS A 126 14.34 -10.69 4.23
C HIS A 126 15.53 -9.74 4.03
N LEU A 127 15.69 -8.75 4.91
CA LEU A 127 16.83 -7.82 4.92
C LEU A 127 18.17 -8.56 5.12
N ARG A 128 18.25 -9.42 6.14
CA ARG A 128 19.46 -10.19 6.46
C ARG A 128 19.84 -11.17 5.34
N GLY A 129 18.85 -11.84 4.75
CA GLY A 129 19.06 -12.76 3.63
C GLY A 129 19.53 -12.06 2.35
N GLY A 130 19.18 -10.78 2.15
CA GLY A 130 19.71 -9.95 1.08
C GLY A 130 21.15 -9.47 1.32
N GLN A 131 21.53 -9.25 2.57
CA GLN A 131 22.84 -8.73 2.98
C GLN A 131 23.90 -9.82 3.09
N ALA A 132 23.53 -11.02 3.56
CA ALA A 132 24.42 -12.20 3.59
C ALA A 132 24.78 -12.73 2.20
N ARG A 133 23.96 -12.46 1.18
CA ARG A 133 24.22 -12.80 -0.24
C ARG A 133 25.13 -11.79 -0.97
N GLY A 134 25.86 -10.96 -0.23
CA GLY A 134 26.97 -10.17 -0.76
C GLY A 134 28.22 -11.00 -1.11
N GLY A 135 28.29 -12.26 -0.68
CA GLY A 135 29.30 -13.24 -1.09
C GLY A 135 28.92 -14.01 -2.38
N PRO A 136 29.87 -14.76 -2.99
CA PRO A 136 29.61 -15.53 -4.19
C PRO A 136 28.43 -16.50 -3.99
N PRO A 137 27.55 -16.65 -4.99
CA PRO A 137 26.29 -17.38 -4.83
C PRO A 137 26.55 -18.87 -4.57
N LEU A 138 25.81 -19.43 -3.59
CA LEU A 138 25.64 -20.87 -3.42
C LEU A 138 24.84 -21.44 -4.60
N GLY A 139 25.57 -21.89 -5.62
CA GLY A 139 25.12 -22.79 -6.69
C GLY A 139 24.13 -22.21 -7.71
N PRO A 140 24.08 -22.76 -8.94
CA PRO A 140 23.02 -22.47 -9.89
C PRO A 140 21.71 -23.14 -9.41
N GLY A 141 20.67 -22.34 -9.11
CA GLY A 141 19.29 -22.85 -8.96
C GLY A 141 18.55 -22.51 -7.67
N SER A 142 19.19 -21.98 -6.62
CA SER A 142 18.49 -21.68 -5.36
C SER A 142 17.72 -20.34 -5.44
N ALA A 143 16.45 -20.40 -5.84
CA ALA A 143 15.56 -19.25 -5.72
C ALA A 143 15.49 -18.77 -4.25
N PRO A 144 15.44 -17.45 -3.98
CA PRO A 144 15.25 -16.97 -2.61
C PRO A 144 13.95 -17.54 -2.04
N PRO A 145 13.95 -17.97 -0.77
CA PRO A 145 12.74 -18.47 -0.13
C PRO A 145 11.65 -17.40 -0.16
N ARG A 146 10.46 -17.75 -0.66
CA ARG A 146 9.29 -16.85 -0.72
C ARG A 146 8.50 -16.80 0.58
N TRP A 147 8.83 -17.65 1.56
CA TRP A 147 8.11 -17.72 2.83
C TRP A 147 8.13 -16.41 3.64
N PRO A 148 9.22 -15.62 3.72
CA PRO A 148 9.21 -14.39 4.52
C PRO A 148 8.19 -13.39 3.96
N MET A 149 8.12 -13.25 2.63
CA MET A 149 7.13 -12.40 1.97
C MET A 149 5.70 -12.85 2.30
N ARG A 150 5.41 -14.16 2.27
CA ARG A 150 4.09 -14.70 2.61
C ARG A 150 3.72 -14.41 4.06
N ILE A 151 4.67 -14.56 4.99
CA ILE A 151 4.47 -14.24 6.40
C ILE A 151 4.23 -12.73 6.59
N THR A 152 4.96 -11.87 5.86
CA THR A 152 4.71 -10.43 5.95
C THR A 152 3.31 -10.06 5.43
N VAL A 153 2.86 -10.67 4.33
CA VAL A 153 1.49 -10.48 3.82
C VAL A 153 0.46 -10.94 4.86
N LEU A 154 0.68 -12.07 5.52
CA LEU A 154 -0.18 -12.53 6.61
C LEU A 154 -0.22 -11.53 7.77
N GLY A 155 0.93 -11.01 8.19
CA GLY A 155 1.00 -9.98 9.24
C GLY A 155 0.25 -8.69 8.88
N LEU A 156 0.35 -8.24 7.64
CA LEU A 156 -0.43 -7.10 7.12
C LEU A 156 -1.93 -7.41 7.04
N ALA A 157 -2.32 -8.65 6.72
CA ALA A 157 -3.72 -9.07 6.72
C ALA A 157 -4.31 -9.09 8.14
N LEU A 158 -3.54 -9.55 9.15
CA LEU A 158 -3.93 -9.47 10.55
C LEU A 158 -4.09 -8.01 11.01
N TYR A 159 -3.21 -7.12 10.56
CA TYR A 159 -3.36 -5.68 10.81
C TYR A 159 -4.65 -5.12 10.18
N ALA A 160 -4.96 -5.45 8.93
CA ALA A 160 -6.22 -5.04 8.29
C ALA A 160 -7.45 -5.59 9.02
N ALA A 161 -7.39 -6.84 9.49
CA ALA A 161 -8.46 -7.45 10.29
C ALA A 161 -8.66 -6.72 11.62
N SER A 162 -7.57 -6.30 12.28
CA SER A 162 -7.66 -5.48 13.50
C SER A 162 -8.32 -4.13 13.27
N LYS A 163 -7.99 -3.46 12.15
CA LYS A 163 -8.63 -2.21 11.75
C LYS A 163 -10.12 -2.40 11.51
N ALA A 164 -10.53 -3.52 10.91
CA ALA A 164 -11.93 -3.86 10.73
C ALA A 164 -12.65 -4.10 12.06
N ALA A 165 -12.03 -4.87 12.95
CA ALA A 165 -12.53 -5.15 14.30
C ALA A 165 -12.61 -3.90 15.21
N ALA A 166 -11.81 -2.86 14.94
CA ALA A 166 -11.85 -1.61 15.68
C ALA A 166 -12.70 -0.50 15.01
N SER A 167 -13.41 -0.82 13.92
CA SER A 167 -14.20 0.15 13.14
C SER A 167 -15.71 0.02 13.39
N HIS A 168 -16.51 0.90 12.77
CA HIS A 168 -17.98 0.78 12.75
C HIS A 168 -18.48 -0.58 12.25
N ALA A 169 -17.68 -1.29 11.42
CA ALA A 169 -18.02 -2.63 10.96
C ALA A 169 -18.10 -3.66 12.10
N ALA A 170 -17.42 -3.41 13.22
CA ALA A 170 -17.51 -4.25 14.42
C ALA A 170 -18.89 -4.22 15.08
N GLY A 171 -19.68 -3.17 14.82
CA GLY A 171 -21.08 -3.09 15.29
C GLY A 171 -21.98 -4.18 14.71
N ALA A 172 -21.60 -4.81 13.59
CA ALA A 172 -22.30 -5.96 13.02
C ALA A 172 -21.91 -7.31 13.66
N GLY A 173 -20.98 -7.31 14.63
CA GLY A 173 -20.45 -8.50 15.29
C GLY A 173 -19.16 -9.03 14.67
N ASP A 174 -18.45 -9.84 15.47
CA ASP A 174 -17.20 -10.50 15.06
C ASP A 174 -17.41 -11.52 13.96
N PHE A 175 -16.48 -11.55 13.01
CA PHE A 175 -16.49 -12.40 11.81
C PHE A 175 -17.71 -12.19 10.90
N SER A 176 -18.41 -11.05 11.04
CA SER A 176 -19.51 -10.68 10.16
C SER A 176 -19.04 -10.42 8.72
N LEU A 177 -19.96 -10.55 7.76
CA LEU A 177 -19.70 -10.20 6.37
C LEU A 177 -19.23 -8.75 6.24
N THR A 178 -19.84 -7.82 7.00
CA THR A 178 -19.46 -6.40 7.00
C THR A 178 -18.00 -6.20 7.46
N GLN A 179 -17.58 -6.90 8.51
CA GLN A 179 -16.19 -6.85 8.96
C GLN A 179 -15.22 -7.45 7.92
N ALA A 180 -15.59 -8.57 7.30
CA ALA A 180 -14.79 -9.19 6.24
C ALA A 180 -14.64 -8.27 5.02
N VAL A 181 -15.74 -7.67 4.57
CA VAL A 181 -15.76 -6.71 3.45
C VAL A 181 -14.90 -5.49 3.78
N TYR A 182 -14.99 -4.95 5.00
CA TYR A 182 -14.16 -3.83 5.42
C TYR A 182 -12.67 -4.19 5.49
N CYS A 183 -12.33 -5.38 6.00
CA CYS A 183 -10.96 -5.89 6.00
C CYS A 183 -10.39 -5.97 4.57
N VAL A 184 -11.14 -6.54 3.63
CA VAL A 184 -10.77 -6.58 2.20
C VAL A 184 -10.64 -5.17 1.63
N HIS A 185 -11.56 -4.27 1.95
CA HIS A 185 -11.52 -2.87 1.49
C HIS A 185 -10.23 -2.18 1.91
N VAL A 186 -9.87 -2.27 3.19
CA VAL A 186 -8.65 -1.65 3.75
C VAL A 186 -7.40 -2.28 3.15
N GLY A 187 -7.34 -3.61 3.06
CA GLY A 187 -6.21 -4.31 2.44
C GLY A 187 -6.03 -3.97 0.96
N ALA A 188 -7.11 -3.95 0.19
CA ALA A 188 -7.09 -3.59 -1.23
C ALA A 188 -6.73 -2.11 -1.44
N SER A 189 -7.24 -1.22 -0.59
CA SER A 189 -6.90 0.21 -0.60
C SER A 189 -5.42 0.43 -0.35
N ALA A 190 -4.85 -0.27 0.64
CA ALA A 190 -3.43 -0.21 0.95
C ALA A 190 -2.56 -0.77 -0.19
N ALA A 191 -2.94 -1.89 -0.79
CA ALA A 191 -2.24 -2.46 -1.94
C ALA A 191 -2.27 -1.53 -3.16
N TRP A 192 -3.42 -0.89 -3.42
CA TRP A 192 -3.58 0.07 -4.51
C TRP A 192 -2.77 1.35 -4.28
N ALA A 193 -3.07 2.07 -3.20
CA ALA A 193 -2.42 3.33 -2.85
C ALA A 193 -0.91 3.16 -2.65
N GLY A 194 -0.53 2.10 -1.95
CA GLY A 194 0.86 1.73 -1.72
C GLY A 194 1.60 1.39 -3.00
N GLY A 195 1.01 0.53 -3.84
CA GLY A 195 1.62 0.09 -5.08
C GLY A 195 1.89 1.26 -6.02
N VAL A 196 0.92 2.16 -6.20
CA VAL A 196 1.08 3.38 -7.00
C VAL A 196 2.14 4.29 -6.39
N SER A 197 2.08 4.54 -5.08
CA SER A 197 3.00 5.45 -4.40
C SER A 197 4.45 4.98 -4.47
N ILE A 198 4.71 3.72 -4.13
CA ILE A 198 6.05 3.15 -4.21
C ILE A 198 6.56 3.16 -5.66
N ALA A 199 5.70 2.84 -6.63
CA ALA A 199 6.10 2.88 -8.03
C ALA A 199 6.44 4.28 -8.52
N ALA A 200 5.70 5.31 -8.07
CA ALA A 200 6.01 6.71 -8.40
C ALA A 200 7.43 7.12 -7.97
N PHE A 201 7.95 6.56 -6.87
CA PHE A 201 9.33 6.78 -6.43
C PHE A 201 10.35 5.80 -7.04
N VAL A 202 9.93 4.58 -7.38
CA VAL A 202 10.81 3.56 -7.97
C VAL A 202 11.09 3.83 -9.45
N LEU A 203 10.09 4.25 -10.24
CA LEU A 203 10.25 4.43 -11.68
C LEU A 203 11.37 5.41 -12.06
N PRO A 204 11.53 6.58 -11.40
CA PRO A 204 12.64 7.49 -11.69
C PRO A 204 14.04 6.91 -11.46
N THR A 205 14.15 5.83 -10.67
CA THR A 205 15.45 5.19 -10.37
C THR A 205 15.92 4.18 -11.42
N PHE A 206 15.09 3.87 -12.41
CA PHE A 206 15.48 3.00 -13.51
C PHE A 206 16.52 3.68 -14.41
N THR A 207 17.65 3.03 -14.63
CA THR A 207 18.67 3.48 -15.57
C THR A 207 18.33 3.02 -16.99
N LEU A 208 17.64 3.87 -17.74
CA LEU A 208 17.09 3.56 -19.08
C LEU A 208 18.09 3.79 -20.22
N HIS A 209 19.14 2.95 -20.33
CA HIS A 209 20.18 3.11 -21.35
C HIS A 209 19.98 2.19 -22.55
N THR A 210 19.56 0.96 -22.29
CA THR A 210 19.45 -0.11 -23.29
C THR A 210 18.00 -0.52 -23.52
N ARG A 211 17.72 -1.18 -24.66
CA ARG A 211 16.40 -1.77 -24.94
C ARG A 211 15.98 -2.78 -23.87
N ALA A 212 16.94 -3.53 -23.31
CA ALA A 212 16.67 -4.45 -22.20
C ALA A 212 16.21 -3.72 -20.93
N ASP A 213 16.72 -2.51 -20.66
CA ASP A 213 16.27 -1.68 -19.52
C ASP A 213 14.84 -1.20 -19.73
N GLY A 214 14.53 -0.69 -20.93
CA GLY A 214 13.17 -0.30 -21.30
C GLY A 214 12.19 -1.47 -21.23
N GLY A 215 12.58 -2.67 -21.69
CA GLY A 215 11.72 -3.84 -21.65
C GLY A 215 11.37 -4.25 -20.22
N ARG A 216 12.33 -4.18 -19.30
CA ARG A 216 12.11 -4.42 -17.87
C ARG A 216 11.23 -3.36 -17.24
N HIS A 217 11.49 -2.08 -17.53
CA HIS A 217 10.67 -0.97 -17.05
C HIS A 217 9.22 -1.09 -17.53
N LEU A 218 9.00 -1.34 -18.82
CA LEU A 218 7.67 -1.54 -19.39
C LEU A 218 6.96 -2.74 -18.75
N ALA A 219 7.64 -3.89 -18.63
CA ALA A 219 7.07 -5.08 -17.99
C ALA A 219 6.68 -4.85 -16.53
N PHE A 220 7.46 -4.04 -15.80
CA PHE A 220 7.12 -3.60 -14.45
C PHE A 220 5.84 -2.74 -14.45
N CYS A 221 5.78 -1.70 -15.30
CA CYS A 221 4.61 -0.84 -15.44
C CYS A 221 3.33 -1.63 -15.79
N GLU A 222 3.40 -2.57 -16.73
CA GLU A 222 2.25 -3.39 -17.14
C GLU A 222 1.78 -4.33 -16.03
N ARG A 223 2.70 -4.96 -15.31
CA ARG A 223 2.36 -5.84 -14.18
C ARG A 223 1.74 -5.05 -13.04
N LEU A 224 2.31 -3.90 -12.69
CA LEU A 224 1.76 -3.04 -11.66
C LEU A 224 0.40 -2.48 -12.05
N SER A 225 0.23 -2.05 -13.31
CA SER A 225 -1.07 -1.57 -13.82
C SER A 225 -2.16 -2.64 -13.68
N ARG A 226 -1.86 -3.91 -13.99
CA ARG A 226 -2.77 -5.04 -13.78
C ARG A 226 -3.08 -5.29 -12.30
N ALA A 227 -2.06 -5.36 -11.44
CA ALA A 227 -2.26 -5.56 -10.01
C ALA A 227 -3.10 -4.44 -9.38
N SER A 228 -2.80 -3.20 -9.77
CA SER A 228 -3.56 -2.02 -9.39
C SER A 228 -5.01 -2.11 -9.88
N ALA A 229 -5.29 -2.74 -11.03
CA ALA A 229 -6.66 -2.85 -11.57
C ALA A 229 -7.51 -3.78 -10.72
N VAL A 230 -6.92 -4.92 -10.35
CA VAL A 230 -7.55 -5.87 -9.43
C VAL A 230 -7.84 -5.19 -8.09
N ALA A 231 -6.86 -4.46 -7.53
CA ALA A 231 -7.03 -3.76 -6.27
C ALA A 231 -8.14 -2.68 -6.35
N LEU A 232 -8.19 -1.88 -7.42
CA LEU A 232 -9.26 -0.92 -7.65
C LEU A 232 -10.64 -1.59 -7.73
N THR A 233 -10.76 -2.69 -8.48
CA THR A 233 -12.04 -3.43 -8.56
C THR A 233 -12.50 -3.89 -7.19
N LEU A 234 -11.59 -4.44 -6.38
CA LEU A 234 -11.90 -4.85 -5.00
C LEU A 234 -12.32 -3.64 -4.14
N VAL A 235 -11.59 -2.52 -4.21
CA VAL A 235 -11.92 -1.28 -3.50
C VAL A 235 -13.30 -0.75 -3.90
N ALA A 236 -13.64 -0.77 -5.19
CA ALA A 236 -14.92 -0.31 -5.69
C ALA A 236 -16.09 -1.18 -5.22
N LEU A 237 -15.98 -2.50 -5.36
CA LEU A 237 -17.03 -3.44 -4.94
C LEU A 237 -17.26 -3.40 -3.42
N THR A 238 -16.18 -3.47 -2.65
CA THR A 238 -16.26 -3.41 -1.19
C THR A 238 -16.68 -2.02 -0.68
N GLY A 239 -16.25 -0.96 -1.34
CA GLY A 239 -16.65 0.41 -1.03
C GLY A 239 -18.13 0.65 -1.28
N LEU A 240 -18.67 0.15 -2.40
CA LEU A 240 -20.09 0.21 -2.71
C LEU A 240 -20.92 -0.54 -1.67
N TYR A 241 -20.51 -1.75 -1.31
CA TYR A 241 -21.16 -2.51 -0.24
C TYR A 241 -21.18 -1.72 1.08
N ASN A 242 -20.05 -1.15 1.48
CA ASN A 242 -19.95 -0.36 2.71
C ASN A 242 -20.87 0.86 2.67
N VAL A 243 -20.94 1.58 1.55
CA VAL A 243 -21.85 2.73 1.40
C VAL A 243 -23.30 2.28 1.52
N VAL A 244 -23.70 1.22 0.81
CA VAL A 244 -25.08 0.69 0.86
C VAL A 244 -25.44 0.25 2.29
N TRP A 245 -24.54 -0.46 2.96
CA TRP A 245 -24.74 -0.91 4.34
C TRP A 245 -24.88 0.28 5.30
N ILE A 246 -24.04 1.31 5.17
CA ILE A 246 -24.14 2.52 6.00
C ILE A 246 -25.44 3.26 5.72
N CYS A 247 -25.83 3.46 4.46
CA CYS A 247 -27.10 4.10 4.09
C CYS A 247 -28.32 3.35 4.65
N ALA A 248 -28.30 2.01 4.64
CA ALA A 248 -29.41 1.20 5.14
C ALA A 248 -29.59 1.29 6.67
N ASN A 249 -28.55 1.68 7.40
CA ASN A 249 -28.54 1.77 8.86
C ASN A 249 -28.45 3.23 9.37
N ALA A 250 -28.47 4.21 8.48
CA ALA A 250 -28.38 5.63 8.83
C ALA A 250 -29.78 6.17 9.22
N PRO A 251 -29.98 6.73 10.42
CA PRO A 251 -31.25 7.32 10.82
C PRO A 251 -31.63 8.58 10.04
N ALA A 252 -30.70 9.21 9.30
CA ALA A 252 -30.97 10.41 8.49
C ALA A 252 -30.29 10.36 7.11
N PRO A 253 -30.78 11.15 6.13
CA PRO A 253 -30.11 11.30 4.85
C PRO A 253 -28.65 11.77 5.03
N LEU A 254 -27.70 11.04 4.43
CA LEU A 254 -26.28 11.39 4.50
C LEU A 254 -26.00 12.77 3.86
N ALA A 255 -26.81 13.19 2.89
CA ALA A 255 -26.69 14.46 2.21
C ALA A 255 -26.90 15.64 3.17
N GLY A 256 -25.89 16.49 3.31
CA GLY A 256 -25.89 17.66 4.22
C GLY A 256 -25.17 17.44 5.55
N THR A 257 -24.83 16.19 5.90
CA THR A 257 -24.12 15.87 7.15
C THR A 257 -22.61 16.10 7.01
N TYR A 258 -21.89 16.26 8.14
CA TYR A 258 -20.42 16.30 8.11
C TYR A 258 -19.82 15.01 7.53
N TYR A 259 -20.39 13.86 7.90
CA TYR A 259 -20.01 12.56 7.37
C TYR A 259 -20.19 12.50 5.84
N GLY A 260 -21.37 12.88 5.33
CA GLY A 260 -21.67 12.86 3.91
C GLY A 260 -20.80 13.78 3.07
N ARG A 261 -20.39 14.94 3.60
CA ARG A 261 -19.44 15.84 2.91
C ARG A 261 -18.07 15.22 2.74
N TRP A 262 -17.52 14.60 3.79
CA TRP A 262 -16.24 13.90 3.71
C TRP A 262 -16.30 12.66 2.81
N LEU A 263 -17.43 11.95 2.82
CA LEU A 263 -17.66 10.83 1.92
C LEU A 263 -17.71 11.31 0.46
N GLY A 264 -18.44 12.38 0.17
CA GLY A 264 -18.49 13.02 -1.15
C GLY A 264 -17.11 13.47 -1.63
N ALA A 265 -16.34 14.14 -0.77
CA ALA A 265 -14.95 14.52 -1.08
C ALA A 265 -14.08 13.30 -1.41
N LYS A 266 -14.15 12.24 -0.62
CA LYS A 266 -13.44 10.97 -0.88
C LYS A 266 -13.83 10.39 -2.25
N LEU A 267 -15.12 10.37 -2.59
CA LEU A 267 -15.60 9.85 -3.87
C LEU A 267 -15.11 10.69 -5.06
N VAL A 268 -15.10 12.02 -4.95
CA VAL A 268 -14.55 12.90 -5.99
C VAL A 268 -13.05 12.66 -6.19
N ILE A 269 -12.28 12.54 -5.10
CA ILE A 269 -10.85 12.22 -5.16
C ILE A 269 -10.64 10.86 -5.85
N VAL A 270 -11.37 9.82 -5.42
CA VAL A 270 -11.28 8.49 -6.03
C VAL A 270 -11.64 8.52 -7.51
N ALA A 271 -12.67 9.26 -7.91
CA ALA A 271 -13.04 9.42 -9.32
C ALA A 271 -11.91 10.08 -10.14
N ALA A 272 -11.27 11.12 -9.61
CA ALA A 272 -10.12 11.76 -10.25
C ALA A 272 -8.94 10.79 -10.40
N VAL A 273 -8.65 9.98 -9.37
CA VAL A 273 -7.62 8.92 -9.44
C VAL A 273 -7.97 7.88 -10.51
N VAL A 274 -9.23 7.43 -10.58
CA VAL A 274 -9.69 6.46 -11.60
C VAL A 274 -9.53 7.04 -13.01
N LEU A 275 -9.79 8.33 -13.20
CA LEU A 275 -9.56 9.01 -14.48
C LEU A 275 -8.07 9.04 -14.84
N LEU A 276 -7.20 9.47 -13.93
CA LEU A 276 -5.74 9.49 -14.14
C LEU A 276 -5.21 8.10 -14.48
N ARG A 277 -5.65 7.08 -13.73
CA ARG A 277 -5.31 5.69 -13.97
C ARG A 277 -5.75 5.24 -15.37
N THR A 278 -6.95 5.62 -15.78
CA THR A 278 -7.49 5.27 -17.11
C THR A 278 -6.66 5.93 -18.21
N LEU A 279 -6.28 7.20 -18.05
CA LEU A 279 -5.35 7.89 -18.95
C LEU A 279 -3.97 7.22 -18.98
N ASN A 280 -3.43 6.82 -17.82
CA ASN A 280 -2.16 6.08 -17.71
C ASN A 280 -2.21 4.76 -18.49
N ARG A 281 -3.31 4.01 -18.37
CA ARG A 281 -3.47 2.70 -19.02
C ARG A 281 -3.83 2.80 -20.51
N ALA A 282 -4.64 3.78 -20.91
CA ALA A 282 -5.16 3.89 -22.27
C ALA A 282 -4.27 4.72 -23.19
N VAL A 283 -3.51 5.68 -22.65
CA VAL A 283 -2.70 6.61 -23.46
C VAL A 283 -1.22 6.37 -23.22
N TRP A 284 -0.76 6.49 -21.97
CA TRP A 284 0.68 6.51 -21.68
C TRP A 284 1.33 5.13 -21.82
N LEU A 285 0.67 4.07 -21.35
CA LEU A 285 1.22 2.72 -21.41
C LEU A 285 1.33 2.18 -22.85
N PRO A 286 0.33 2.36 -23.75
CA PRO A 286 0.49 2.01 -25.16
C PRO A 286 1.58 2.82 -25.84
N ARG A 287 1.64 4.15 -25.63
CA ARG A 287 2.72 4.99 -26.18
C ARG A 287 4.10 4.56 -25.71
N LEU A 288 4.23 4.12 -24.45
CA LEU A 288 5.48 3.59 -23.91
C LEU A 288 5.88 2.28 -24.60
N ARG A 289 4.90 1.41 -24.87
CA ARG A 289 5.09 0.17 -25.63
C ARG A 289 5.50 0.45 -27.08
N ASP A 290 4.82 1.39 -27.74
CA ASP A 290 5.14 1.77 -29.12
C ASP A 290 6.54 2.38 -29.21
N ALA A 291 6.91 3.26 -28.27
CA ALA A 291 8.25 3.85 -28.20
C ALA A 291 9.36 2.81 -27.90
N GLN A 292 9.00 1.69 -27.27
CA GLN A 292 9.90 0.56 -27.01
C GLN A 292 10.13 -0.31 -28.25
N HIS A 293 9.12 -0.43 -29.12
CA HIS A 293 9.20 -1.19 -30.38
C HIS A 293 9.67 -0.35 -31.57
N ALA A 294 9.54 0.98 -31.51
CA ALA A 294 9.96 1.90 -32.55
C ALA A 294 11.44 1.71 -32.90
N HIS A 295 11.69 1.34 -34.16
CA HIS A 295 13.02 1.00 -34.67
C HIS A 295 13.98 2.17 -34.60
N GLY A 296 15.14 1.95 -33.98
CA GLY A 296 16.28 2.85 -33.99
C GLY A 296 17.54 2.10 -34.43
N GLY A 297 17.56 1.61 -35.66
CA GLY A 297 18.70 0.92 -36.30
C GLY A 297 19.30 -0.24 -35.49
N GLU A 298 20.47 -0.72 -35.95
CA GLU A 298 21.29 -1.76 -35.33
C GLU A 298 21.76 -1.44 -33.89
N SER A 299 21.50 -0.23 -33.39
CA SER A 299 21.93 0.20 -32.06
C SER A 299 21.04 -0.38 -30.95
N ASN A 300 21.66 -0.94 -29.90
CA ASN A 300 20.99 -1.41 -28.67
C ASN A 300 20.49 -0.26 -27.75
N ARG A 301 20.37 0.96 -28.28
CA ARG A 301 20.01 2.15 -27.51
C ARG A 301 18.48 2.33 -27.45
N LEU A 302 18.03 2.91 -26.35
CA LEU A 302 16.62 3.27 -26.17
C LEU A 302 16.26 4.50 -27.00
N SER A 303 15.03 4.56 -27.51
CA SER A 303 14.56 5.74 -28.24
C SER A 303 14.43 6.93 -27.27
N PRO A 304 14.79 8.17 -27.67
CA PRO A 304 14.55 9.36 -26.84
C PRO A 304 13.07 9.57 -26.51
N ARG A 305 12.17 9.10 -27.38
CA ARG A 305 10.72 9.14 -27.15
C ARG A 305 10.30 8.28 -25.95
N TYR A 306 11.01 7.18 -25.69
CA TYR A 306 10.73 6.32 -24.55
C TYR A 306 10.97 7.04 -23.22
N SER A 307 12.12 7.70 -23.05
CA SER A 307 12.46 8.38 -21.79
C SER A 307 11.51 9.54 -21.49
N VAL A 308 11.11 10.31 -22.52
CA VAL A 308 10.11 11.37 -22.39
C VAL A 308 8.76 10.78 -21.96
N THR A 309 8.30 9.72 -22.61
CA THR A 309 7.02 9.06 -22.27
C THR A 309 7.04 8.45 -20.87
N ALA A 310 8.16 7.84 -20.47
CA ALA A 310 8.37 7.30 -19.13
C ALA A 310 8.34 8.41 -18.06
N ALA A 311 8.94 9.58 -18.34
CA ALA A 311 8.90 10.73 -17.45
C ALA A 311 7.48 11.28 -17.26
N HIS A 312 6.68 11.36 -18.34
CA HIS A 312 5.28 11.75 -18.25
C HIS A 312 4.47 10.77 -17.39
N LEU A 313 4.63 9.46 -17.62
CA LEU A 313 3.99 8.43 -16.80
C LEU A 313 4.41 8.53 -15.31
N GLY A 314 5.68 8.85 -15.03
CA GLY A 314 6.16 9.06 -13.66
C GLY A 314 5.47 10.25 -12.99
N ARG A 315 5.31 11.38 -13.69
CA ARG A 315 4.62 12.57 -13.14
C ARG A 315 3.14 12.31 -12.89
N THR A 316 2.46 11.61 -13.79
CA THR A 316 1.04 11.28 -13.59
C THR A 316 0.86 10.29 -12.43
N LEU A 317 1.78 9.35 -12.23
CA LEU A 317 1.77 8.46 -11.06
C LEU A 317 2.05 9.20 -9.74
N LEU A 318 2.90 10.24 -9.74
CA LEU A 318 3.07 11.10 -8.56
C LEU A 318 1.78 11.85 -8.21
N ALA A 319 1.08 12.39 -9.21
CA ALA A 319 -0.23 13.00 -8.99
C ALA A 319 -1.27 11.98 -8.48
N GLU A 320 -1.28 10.77 -9.06
CA GLU A 320 -2.14 9.66 -8.62
C GLU A 320 -1.85 9.28 -7.16
N SER A 321 -0.58 9.20 -6.78
CA SER A 321 -0.13 8.93 -5.40
C SER A 321 -0.57 10.01 -4.41
N ALA A 322 -0.42 11.29 -4.77
CA ALA A 322 -0.84 12.40 -3.91
C ALA A 322 -2.35 12.38 -3.66
N LEU A 323 -3.15 12.13 -4.69
CA LEU A 323 -4.61 12.00 -4.56
C LEU A 323 -5.00 10.76 -3.73
N LEU A 324 -4.31 9.63 -3.91
CA LEU A 324 -4.53 8.43 -3.10
C LEU A 324 -4.20 8.67 -1.62
N ALA A 325 -3.12 9.41 -1.32
CA ALA A 325 -2.82 9.83 0.05
C ALA A 325 -3.94 10.71 0.63
N ALA A 326 -4.46 11.67 -0.14
CA ALA A 326 -5.61 12.48 0.27
C ALA A 326 -6.87 11.62 0.52
N ALA A 327 -7.11 10.60 -0.31
CA ALA A 327 -8.23 9.66 -0.11
C ALA A 327 -8.08 8.82 1.18
N LEU A 328 -6.85 8.42 1.54
CA LEU A 328 -6.57 7.73 2.80
C LEU A 328 -6.80 8.66 4.01
N ILE A 329 -6.36 9.92 3.92
CA ILE A 329 -6.62 10.93 4.96
C ILE A 329 -8.13 11.12 5.16
N ALA A 330 -8.89 11.29 4.07
CA ALA A 330 -10.34 11.40 4.14
C ALA A 330 -11.00 10.14 4.73
N ALA A 331 -10.48 8.94 4.43
CA ALA A 331 -10.97 7.69 5.01
C ALA A 331 -10.71 7.59 6.52
N ALA A 332 -9.53 8.02 6.98
CA ALA A 332 -9.19 8.08 8.39
C ALA A 332 -10.12 9.05 9.14
N THR A 333 -10.41 10.23 8.56
CA THR A 333 -11.38 11.18 9.11
C THR A 333 -12.78 10.58 9.21
N LEU A 334 -13.27 9.93 8.14
CA LEU A 334 -14.57 9.27 8.12
C LEU A 334 -14.71 8.19 9.20
N SER A 335 -13.63 7.47 9.49
CA SER A 335 -13.63 6.40 10.50
C SER A 335 -13.84 6.94 11.94
N HIS A 336 -13.58 8.23 12.17
CA HIS A 336 -13.74 8.90 13.46
C HIS A 336 -15.00 9.77 13.56
N LEU A 337 -15.76 9.87 12.48
CA LEU A 337 -17.06 10.53 12.48
C LEU A 337 -18.15 9.47 12.72
N PRO A 338 -19.17 9.77 13.53
CA PRO A 338 -20.34 8.90 13.60
C PRO A 338 -21.03 8.86 12.23
N PRO A 339 -21.50 7.69 11.77
CA PRO A 339 -22.45 7.62 10.66
C PRO A 339 -23.69 8.41 11.08
N ALA A 340 -24.22 9.22 10.17
CA ALA A 340 -25.35 10.12 10.44
C ALA A 340 -26.62 9.37 10.79
#